data_AF-A0ABD6Y380-F1
#
_entry.id   AF-A0ABD6Y380-F1
#
_cell.length_a   1.000
_cell.length_b   1.000
_cell.length_c   1.000
_cell.angle_alpha   90.00
_cell.angle_beta   90.00
_cell.angle_gamma   90.00
#
_symmetry.space_group_name_H-M   'P 1'
#
loop_
_entity.id
_entity.type
_entity.pdbx_description
1 polymer ?
#
loop_
_entity_poly.entity_id
_entity_poly.type
_entity_poly.pdbx_seq_one_letter_code
_entity_poly.pdbx_strand_id
1 'polypeptide(L)'
;ERVMRRYERYDLLIIDELGYLPISAEEAKLLFQLINGRYERKSTIITTNVPLSSWGAVLHSTATAEAILDRLVYHSHVIKIKGKSYRLASVNS
;
A
#
# COMPACT_ATOMS: atom_id res chain seq x y z
N GLU A 1 -13.89 13.99 0.22
CA GLU A 1 -13.02 14.80 1.13
C GLU A 1 -13.10 14.48 2.62
N ARG A 2 -14.29 14.38 3.25
CA ARG A 2 -14.42 14.19 4.71
C ARG A 2 -13.86 12.85 5.22
N VAL A 3 -13.96 11.79 4.40
CA VAL A 3 -13.41 10.45 4.69
C VAL A 3 -11.89 10.44 4.58
N MET A 4 -11.31 11.11 3.57
CA MET A 4 -9.85 11.21 3.41
C MET A 4 -9.19 11.86 4.63
N ARG A 5 -9.71 13.02 5.05
CA ARG A 5 -9.26 13.72 6.26
C ARG A 5 -9.40 12.89 7.53
N ARG A 6 -10.32 11.92 7.55
CA ARG A 6 -10.45 10.98 8.67
C ARG A 6 -9.30 9.99 8.67
N TYR A 7 -8.97 9.39 7.53
CA TYR A 7 -7.87 8.43 7.41
C TYR A 7 -6.50 9.05 7.64
N GLU A 8 -6.30 10.32 7.27
CA GLU A 8 -5.05 11.05 7.56
C GLU A 8 -4.80 11.26 9.05
N ARG A 9 -5.85 11.30 9.89
CA ARG A 9 -5.71 11.60 11.33
C ARG A 9 -5.33 10.40 12.19
N TYR A 10 -5.54 9.17 11.73
CA TYR A 10 -5.20 7.99 12.52
C TYR A 10 -3.70 7.91 12.78
N ASP A 11 -3.33 7.62 14.04
CA ASP A 11 -1.93 7.45 14.43
C ASP A 11 -1.28 6.27 13.69
N LEU A 12 -2.03 5.19 13.52
CA LEU A 12 -1.69 4.05 12.68
C LEU A 12 -2.82 3.78 11.68
N LEU A 13 -2.46 3.67 10.40
CA LEU A 13 -3.35 3.21 9.34
C LEU A 13 -2.76 1.95 8.71
N ILE A 14 -3.57 0.90 8.58
CA ILE A 14 -3.21 -0.34 7.90
C ILE A 14 -4.01 -0.41 6.61
N ILE A 15 -3.31 -0.60 5.49
CA ILE A 15 -3.89 -0.82 4.17
C ILE A 15 -3.54 -2.25 3.78
N ASP A 16 -4.55 -3.11 3.74
CA ASP A 16 -4.37 -4.54 3.50
C ASP A 16 -4.61 -4.88 2.02
N GLU A 17 -3.91 -5.91 1.52
CA GLU A 17 -4.06 -6.50 0.19
C GLU A 17 -3.95 -5.52 -0.99
N LEU A 18 -3.07 -4.51 -0.89
CA LEU A 18 -2.92 -3.51 -1.93
C LEU A 18 -2.44 -4.13 -3.25
N GLY A 19 -3.18 -3.86 -4.33
CA GLY A 19 -2.86 -4.32 -5.68
C GLY A 19 -3.39 -5.69 -6.06
N TYR A 20 -4.17 -6.36 -5.20
CA TYR A 20 -4.86 -7.60 -5.56
C TYR A 20 -5.94 -7.38 -6.62
N LEU A 21 -6.70 -6.29 -6.52
CA LEU A 21 -7.68 -5.87 -7.51
C LEU A 21 -7.12 -4.73 -8.38
N PRO A 22 -7.56 -4.63 -9.65
CA PRO A 22 -7.26 -3.47 -10.49
C PRO A 22 -7.73 -2.18 -9.80
N ILE A 23 -6.86 -1.18 -9.75
CA ILE A 23 -7.14 0.13 -9.16
C ILE A 23 -7.36 1.11 -10.30
N SER A 24 -8.50 1.77 -10.36
CA SER A 24 -8.72 2.83 -11.36
C SER A 24 -7.75 4.00 -11.17
N ALA A 25 -7.52 4.79 -12.22
CA ALA A 25 -6.63 5.96 -12.14
C ALA A 25 -7.08 6.98 -11.05
N GLU A 26 -8.38 7.12 -10.83
CA GLU A 26 -8.91 8.00 -9.77
C GLU A 26 -8.63 7.43 -8.37
N GLU A 27 -8.79 6.12 -8.17
CA GLU A 27 -8.45 5.46 -6.91
C GLU A 27 -6.94 5.51 -6.62
N ALA A 28 -6.10 5.38 -7.65
CA ALA A 28 -4.65 5.53 -7.54
C ALA A 28 -4.26 6.96 -7.10
N LYS A 29 -4.95 7.99 -7.62
CA LYS A 29 -4.78 9.38 -7.20
C LYS A 29 -5.22 9.60 -5.76
N LEU A 30 -6.34 9.02 -5.33
CA LEU A 30 -6.78 9.08 -3.94
C LEU A 30 -5.78 8.41 -3.00
N LEU A 31 -5.25 7.24 -3.38
CA LEU A 31 -4.20 6.57 -2.63
C LEU A 31 -2.95 7.45 -2.52
N PHE A 32 -2.50 8.07 -3.61
CA PHE A 32 -1.37 9.00 -3.58
C PHE A 32 -1.61 10.17 -2.61
N GLN A 33 -2.80 10.80 -2.67
CA GLN A 33 -3.15 11.89 -1.77
C GLN A 33 -3.10 11.47 -0.30
N LEU A 34 -3.65 10.29 0.03
CA LEU A 34 -3.64 9.74 1.38
C LEU A 34 -2.21 9.49 1.88
N ILE A 35 -1.38 8.83 1.07
CA ILE A 35 0.01 8.53 1.41
C ILE A 35 0.81 9.82 1.59
N ASN A 36 0.63 10.78 0.68
CA ASN A 36 1.31 12.08 0.76
C ASN A 36 0.88 12.89 2.00
N GLY A 37 -0.41 12.85 2.38
CA GLY A 37 -0.89 13.52 3.59
C GLY A 37 -0.36 12.91 4.90
N ARG A 38 0.01 11.62 4.87
CA ARG A 38 0.51 10.87 6.03
C ARG A 38 2.05 10.79 6.10
N TYR A 39 2.73 10.99 4.97
CA TYR A 39 4.19 10.97 4.85
C TYR A 39 4.85 11.85 5.92
N GLU A 40 5.85 11.30 6.62
CA GLU A 40 6.59 11.93 7.74
C GLU A 40 5.73 12.45 8.92
N ARG A 41 4.43 12.15 8.95
CA ARG A 41 3.51 12.67 9.97
C ARG A 41 2.85 11.59 10.81
N LYS A 42 2.49 10.46 10.21
CA LYS A 42 1.73 9.36 10.84
C LYS A 42 2.20 8.01 10.32
N SER A 43 2.09 6.97 11.13
CA SER A 43 2.56 5.62 10.77
C SER A 43 1.58 4.92 9.82
N THR A 44 2.11 4.29 8.77
CA THR A 44 1.29 3.56 7.79
C THR A 44 1.91 2.19 7.53
N ILE A 45 1.09 1.14 7.61
CA ILE A 45 1.46 -0.23 7.25
C ILE A 45 0.70 -0.60 5.99
N ILE A 46 1.40 -1.18 5.02
CA ILE A 46 0.80 -1.71 3.80
C ILE A 46 1.16 -3.17 3.68
N THR A 47 0.19 -4.01 3.40
CA THR A 47 0.41 -5.40 2.98
C THR A 47 0.12 -5.50 1.48
N THR A 48 0.92 -6.28 0.78
CA THR A 48 0.73 -6.55 -0.64
C THR A 48 1.32 -7.90 -1.00
N ASN A 49 0.64 -8.63 -1.88
CA ASN A 49 1.18 -9.80 -2.56
C ASN A 49 1.80 -9.45 -3.92
N VAL A 50 1.72 -8.18 -4.34
CA VAL A 50 2.25 -7.69 -5.60
C VAL A 50 3.67 -7.15 -5.39
N PRO A 51 4.65 -7.58 -6.20
CA PRO A 51 6.00 -7.01 -6.16
C PRO A 51 5.97 -5.50 -6.39
N LEU A 52 6.78 -4.73 -5.65
CA LEU A 52 6.86 -3.26 -5.80
C LEU A 52 7.17 -2.83 -7.25
N SER A 53 7.95 -3.63 -7.98
CA SER A 53 8.26 -3.40 -9.40
C SER A 53 7.02 -3.44 -10.32
N SER A 54 5.94 -4.07 -9.90
CA SER A 54 4.69 -4.21 -10.66
C SER A 54 3.66 -3.13 -10.33
N TRP A 55 3.97 -2.21 -9.41
CA TRP A 55 3.03 -1.18 -8.98
C TRP A 55 2.70 -0.16 -10.08
N GLY A 56 3.60 0.06 -11.04
CA GLY A 56 3.30 0.90 -12.22
C GLY A 56 2.09 0.40 -13.00
N ALA A 57 1.94 -0.93 -13.14
CA ALA A 57 0.79 -1.55 -13.79
C ALA A 57 -0.47 -1.46 -12.93
N VAL A 58 -0.34 -1.75 -11.62
CA VAL A 58 -1.47 -1.69 -10.66
C VAL A 58 -2.06 -0.29 -10.56
N LEU A 59 -1.22 0.75 -10.59
CA LEU A 59 -1.62 2.15 -10.44
C LEU A 59 -1.88 2.84 -11.78
N HIS A 60 -1.78 2.12 -12.90
CA HIS A 60 -1.93 2.64 -14.26
C HIS A 60 -1.01 3.83 -14.59
N SER A 61 0.09 4.01 -13.85
CA SER A 61 1.02 5.13 -13.98
C SER A 61 2.33 4.80 -13.27
N THR A 62 3.40 4.65 -14.05
CA THR A 62 4.75 4.45 -13.51
C THR A 62 5.18 5.64 -12.66
N ALA A 63 4.90 6.87 -13.10
CA ALA A 63 5.25 8.08 -12.35
C ALA A 63 4.53 8.15 -10.99
N THR A 64 3.25 7.75 -10.94
CA THR A 64 2.49 7.71 -9.68
C THR A 64 3.02 6.61 -8.76
N ALA A 65 3.36 5.43 -9.32
CA ALA A 65 3.96 4.36 -8.56
C ALA A 65 5.30 4.76 -7.95
N GLU A 66 6.19 5.36 -8.74
CA GLU A 66 7.48 5.87 -8.27
C GLU A 66 7.29 6.93 -7.18
N ALA A 67 6.37 7.88 -7.35
CA ALA A 67 6.12 8.91 -6.34
C ALA A 67 5.55 8.36 -5.01
N ILE A 68 4.73 7.30 -5.07
CA ILE A 68 4.23 6.59 -3.89
C ILE A 68 5.37 5.79 -3.23
N LEU A 69 6.15 5.05 -4.03
CA LEU A 69 7.29 4.28 -3.56
C LEU A 69 8.35 5.17 -2.93
N ASP A 70 8.58 6.36 -3.47
CA ASP A 70 9.51 7.34 -2.92
C ASP A 70 9.13 7.69 -1.47
N ARG A 71 7.85 8.01 -1.24
CA ARG A 71 7.31 8.37 0.07
C ARG A 71 7.20 7.19 1.03
N LEU A 72 6.89 6.01 0.52
CA LEU A 72 6.75 4.81 1.36
C LEU A 72 8.08 4.18 1.67
N VAL A 73 8.89 3.88 0.67
CA VAL A 73 10.04 2.97 0.79
C VAL A 73 11.26 3.67 1.36
N TYR A 74 11.55 4.93 0.96
CA TYR A 74 12.79 5.59 1.42
C TYR A 74 12.84 5.84 2.92
N HIS A 75 11.68 5.93 3.59
CA HIS A 75 11.58 6.11 5.04
C HIS A 75 10.84 4.96 5.76
N SER A 76 10.73 3.77 5.16
CA SER A 76 10.09 2.62 5.82
C SER A 76 10.97 1.38 5.89
N HIS A 77 10.47 0.43 6.69
CA HIS A 77 11.01 -0.91 6.76
C HIS A 77 10.23 -1.83 5.82
N VAL A 78 10.89 -2.32 4.78
CA VAL A 78 10.30 -3.32 3.88
C VAL A 78 10.55 -4.71 4.43
N ILE A 79 9.49 -5.35 4.93
CA ILE A 79 9.55 -6.73 5.44
C ILE A 79 9.14 -7.70 4.32
N LYS A 80 10.12 -8.44 3.80
CA LYS A 80 9.87 -9.49 2.80
C LYS A 80 9.47 -10.79 3.50
N ILE A 81 8.18 -11.12 3.43
CA ILE A 81 7.65 -12.37 3.97
C ILE A 81 7.78 -13.47 2.93
N LYS A 82 8.40 -14.59 3.31
CA LYS A 82 8.53 -15.80 2.50
C LYS A 82 8.05 -17.00 3.31
N GLY A 83 7.44 -17.98 2.66
CA GLY A 83 7.00 -19.20 3.32
C GLY A 83 5.76 -19.81 2.68
N LYS A 84 5.39 -20.99 3.16
CA LYS A 84 4.14 -21.65 2.76
C LYS A 84 2.95 -20.92 3.40
N SER A 85 1.81 -20.97 2.72
CA SER A 85 0.55 -20.44 3.25
C SER A 85 0.18 -21.15 4.55
N TYR A 86 0.02 -20.40 5.63
CA TYR A 86 -0.50 -20.91 6.91
C TYR A 86 -1.92 -21.51 6.75
N ARG A 87 -2.73 -20.97 5.83
CA ARG A 87 -4.07 -21.50 5.54
C ARG A 87 -4.04 -22.92 4.96
N LEU A 88 -2.99 -23.27 4.22
CA LEU A 88 -2.84 -24.62 3.66
C LEU A 88 -2.22 -25.60 4.66
N ALA A 89 -1.43 -25.09 5.62
CA ALA A 89 -0.84 -25.92 6.66
C ALA A 89 -1.91 -26.56 7.57
N SER A 90 -2.95 -25.82 7.92
CA SER A 90 -4.05 -26.31 8.77
C SER A 90 -5.00 -27.29 8.09
N VAL A 91 -4.97 -27.41 6.75
CA VAL A 91 -5.83 -28.34 5.99
C VAL A 91 -5.20 -29.72 5.87
N ASN A 92 -3.87 -29.81 5.98
CA ASN A 92 -3.11 -31.06 5.88
C ASN A 92 -2.59 -31.55 7.26
N SER A 93 -3.13 -31.02 8.36
CA SER A 93 -2.82 -31.44 9.74
C SER A 93 -3.88 -32.40 10.27
#